data_AF-A0A391P0U7-F1
#
_entry.id   AF-A0A391P0U7-F1
#
_cell.length_a   1.000
_cell.length_b   1.000
_cell.length_c   1.000
_cell.angle_alpha   90.00
_cell.angle_beta   90.00
_cell.angle_gamma   90.00
#
_symmetry.space_group_name_H-M   'P 1'
#
loop_
_entity.id
_entity.type
_entity.pdbx_description
1 polymer ?
#
loop_
_entity_poly.entity_id
_entity_poly.type
_entity_poly.pdbx_seq_one_letter_code
_entity_poly.pdbx_strand_id
1 'polypeptide(L)' 'HGLSDPQQCCMVGDRMDTDIAAAHAAGFKAVLVLSGITKEVVRVPDTHSLSPY' A
#
# COMPACT_ATOMS: atom_id res chain seq x y z
N HIS A 1 -20.49 22.86 1.36
CA HIS A 1 -20.77 21.48 1.81
C HIS A 1 -19.67 20.58 1.29
N GLY A 2 -18.58 20.46 2.06
CA GLY A 2 -17.43 19.65 1.68
C GLY A 2 -17.55 18.27 2.30
N LEU A 3 -17.43 17.24 1.46
CA LEU A 3 -17.03 15.86 1.76
C LEU A 3 -17.25 15.42 3.22
N SER A 4 -18.51 15.33 3.62
CA SER A 4 -18.90 14.89 4.98
C SER A 4 -19.07 13.37 5.09
N ASP A 5 -18.98 12.65 3.96
CA ASP A 5 -19.03 11.19 3.91
C ASP A 5 -17.64 10.62 3.62
N PRO A 6 -16.96 10.01 4.62
CA PRO A 6 -15.67 9.36 4.44
C PRO A 6 -15.67 8.27 3.37
N GLN A 7 -16.82 7.68 3.04
CA GLN A 7 -16.90 6.62 2.02
C GLN A 7 -16.80 7.14 0.58
N GLN A 8 -17.03 8.45 0.39
CA GLN A 8 -16.87 9.19 -0.87
C GLN A 8 -15.45 9.77 -1.01
N CYS A 9 -14.59 9.57 -0.01
CA CYS A 9 -13.21 10.05 0.02
C CYS A 9 -12.22 8.89 0.13
N CYS A 10 -11.00 9.11 -0.35
CA CYS A 10 -9.89 8.20 -0.12
C CYS A 10 -8.61 8.97 0.21
N MET A 11 -7.79 8.38 1.07
CA MET A 11 -6.46 8.88 1.37
C MET A 11 -5.45 8.17 0.45
N VAL A 12 -4.55 8.95 -0.15
CA VAL A 12 -3.53 8.46 -1.08
C VAL A 12 -2.16 8.80 -0.51
N GLY A 13 -1.28 7.81 -0.39
CA GLY A 13 0.06 8.01 0.15
C GLY A 13 0.99 6.82 -0.09
N ASP A 14 2.24 6.95 0.33
CA ASP A 14 3.31 6.01 0.04
C ASP A 14 3.81 5.25 1.27
N ARG A 15 3.26 5.52 2.45
CA ARG A 15 3.65 4.92 3.73
C ARG A 15 2.49 4.17 4.38
N MET A 16 2.77 2.93 4.79
CA MET A 16 1.80 2.09 5.49
C MET A 16 1.49 2.58 6.90
N ASP A 17 2.50 3.07 7.61
CA ASP A 17 2.43 3.47 9.02
C ASP A 17 1.81 4.86 9.25
N THR A 18 1.84 5.73 8.25
CA THR A 18 1.19 7.03 8.30
C THR A 18 -0.09 7.06 7.47
N ASP A 19 0.00 6.93 6.15
CA ASP A 19 -1.11 7.28 5.27
C ASP A 19 -2.23 6.24 5.38
N ILE A 20 -1.85 4.97 5.26
CA ILE A 20 -2.82 3.86 5.31
C ILE A 20 -3.37 3.70 6.74
N ALA A 21 -2.52 3.76 7.75
CA ALA A 21 -2.95 3.68 9.15
C ALA A 21 -3.90 4.82 9.54
N ALA A 22 -3.58 6.07 9.16
CA ALA A 22 -4.43 7.22 9.43
C ALA A 22 -5.78 7.14 8.69
N ALA A 23 -5.76 6.75 7.41
CA ALA A 23 -6.98 6.54 6.63
C ALA A 23 -7.91 5.52 7.29
N HIS A 24 -7.35 4.38 7.72
CA HIS A 24 -8.11 3.32 8.36
C HIS A 24 -8.68 3.77 9.73
N ALA A 25 -7.87 4.46 10.54
CA ALA A 25 -8.32 5.00 11.83
C ALA A 25 -9.44 6.04 11.68
N ALA A 26 -9.42 6.82 10.59
CA ALA A 26 -10.42 7.84 10.31
C ALA A 26 -11.61 7.33 9.46
N GLY A 27 -11.67 6.03 9.12
CA GLY A 27 -12.78 5.42 8.39
C GLY A 27 -12.80 5.71 6.89
N PHE A 28 -11.68 6.15 6.31
CA PHE A 28 -11.54 6.41 4.88
C PHE A 28 -11.03 5.17 4.14
N LYS A 29 -11.38 5.08 2.85
CA LYS A 29 -10.67 4.19 1.91
C LYS A 29 -9.23 4.68 1.75
N ALA A 30 -8.30 3.77 1.46
CA ALA A 30 -6.88 4.10 1.30
C ALA A 30 -6.32 3.54 -0.01
N VAL A 31 -5.41 4.29 -0.64
CA VAL A 31 -4.64 3.88 -1.82
C VAL A 31 -3.16 4.04 -1.50
N LEU A 32 -2.42 2.93 -1.58
CA LEU A 32 -0.97 2.92 -1.38
C LEU A 32 -0.26 3.05 -2.73
N VAL A 33 0.66 4.01 -2.83
CA VAL A 33 1.49 4.23 -4.01
C VAL A 33 2.91 3.74 -3.74
N LEU A 34 3.35 2.73 -4.49
CA LEU A 34 4.62 2.04 -4.28
C LEU A 34 5.85 2.76 -4.89
N SER A 35 5.66 3.98 -5.40
CA SER A 35 6.74 4.80 -5.97
C SER A 35 7.53 5.54 -4.89
N GLY A 36 6.95 5.79 -3.72
CA GLY A 36 7.59 6.47 -2.60
C GLY A 36 8.38 5.53 -1.70
N ILE A 37 8.13 5.60 -0.39
CA ILE A 37 8.89 4.93 0.66
C ILE A 37 8.56 3.43 0.73
N THR A 38 7.28 3.08 0.68
CA THR A 38 6.89 1.68 0.57
C THR A 38 7.21 1.19 -0.85
N LYS A 39 7.92 0.07 -0.96
CA LYS A 39 8.30 -0.54 -2.24
C LYS A 39 7.63 -1.89 -2.40
N GLU A 40 7.34 -2.24 -3.65
CA GLU A 40 6.98 -3.62 -3.98
C GLU A 40 8.21 -4.51 -3.80
N VAL A 41 8.04 -5.64 -3.11
CA VAL A 41 9.06 -6.67 -3.02
C VAL A 41 8.72 -7.75 -4.03
N VAL A 42 9.50 -7.83 -5.11
CA VAL A 42 9.41 -8.94 -6.05
C VAL A 42 10.00 -10.17 -5.38
N ARG A 43 9.15 -11.15 -5.07
CA ARG A 43 9.61 -12.44 -4.56
C ARG A 43 10.29 -13.20 -5.70
N VAL A 44 11.62 -13.27 -5.68
CA VAL A 44 12.35 -14.19 -6.54
C VAL A 44 12.07 -15.62 -6.05
N PRO A 45 11.61 -16.55 -6.91
CA PRO A 45 11.49 -17.95 -6.53
C PRO A 45 12.86 -18.52 -6.17
N ASP A 46 12.93 -19.35 -5.14
CA ASP A 46 14.18 -19.97 -4.68
C ASP A 46 14.81 -20.80 -5.82
N THR A 47 15.84 -20.28 -6.48
CA THR A 47 16.64 -20.97 -7.49
C THR A 47 17.63 -21.93 -6.83
N HIS A 48 17.13 -22.90 -6.06
CA HIS A 48 17.94 -24.00 -5.51
C HIS A 48 17.51 -25.38 -6.05
N SER A 49 17.07 -25.44 -7.32
CA SER A 49 16.83 -26.73 -7.99
C SER A 49 17.16 -26.72 -9.49
N LEU A 50 18.10 -25.90 -9.93
CA LEU A 50 18.75 -26.13 -11.22
C LEU A 50 20.04 -26.91 -10.95
N SER A 51 19.92 -28.24 -10.86
CA SER A 51 21.06 -29.15 -10.99
C SER A 51 21.71 -28.87 -12.35
N PRO A 52 23.02 -28.55 -12.41
CA PRO A 52 23.72 -28.51 -13.68
C PRO A 52 23.79 -29.96 -14.18
N TYR A 53 22.96 -30.28 -15.17
CA TYR A 53 23.32 -31.35 -16.11
C TYR A 53 24.40 -30.82 -17.03
#